data_AF-A0AAV6KX72-F1
#
_entry.id   AF-A0AAV6KX72-F1
#
_cell.length_a   1.000
_cell.length_b   1.000
_cell.length_c   1.000
_cell.angle_alpha   90.00
_cell.angle_beta   90.00
_cell.angle_gamma   90.00
#
_symmetry.space_group_name_H-M   'P 1'
#
loop_
_entity.id
_entity.type
_entity.pdbx_description
1 polymer ?
#
loop_
_entity_poly.entity_id
_entity_poly.type
_entity_poly.pdbx_seq_one_letter_code
_entity_poly.pdbx_strand_id
1 'polypeptide(L)'
;MAADSATPNPSHLLICIYTVFVCISVSAVVHAQTLSLGSKHNSTSQLKDSLVYLWPLPAEYTFGNGTLSVDPDLSLAVGGNGGNSAIVRDAFERYRAIIFKHGPSNFRPMKSHISKVRVVVHSDNEELQLGTDESYSLIVAESDDRSIIAEATIEANSVYGALRGLETFSQLCTYDYETKSIHIYKAPWYVRDRPRFAFRGLLLDTSRHYYPVDVIKQIIESMSYAKLNVLHWHIIDEESFPLEVPTYPKLWKGAYSKWERYTIEDADEIVNLLSMSTCCQIVKLRQEKRLRRLRFTDCINVMAEVDVPGHAESWGAGYPDLWPSASCREPLDVSKNFTFDLIAGILTDMRKIFPFELFHLGGDEVHTDCWTSTPHVQQWLRDHNMTGKDAYQYFVLRAQQIAISKNWTPVNW
;
A
#
# COMPACT_ATOMS: atom_id res chain seq x y z
N MET A 1 50.17 -21.82 28.15
CA MET A 1 51.57 -22.22 28.43
C MET A 1 52.07 -22.90 27.17
N ALA A 2 52.69 -22.10 26.30
CA ALA A 2 54.15 -22.05 26.05
C ALA A 2 54.53 -23.15 25.04
N ALA A 3 54.74 -22.80 23.75
CA ALA A 3 55.99 -22.28 23.16
C ALA A 3 57.01 -23.44 22.98
N ASP A 4 57.66 -23.69 21.85
CA ASP A 4 58.45 -22.81 20.98
C ASP A 4 58.75 -23.58 19.67
N SER A 5 58.68 -23.01 18.45
CA SER A 5 59.70 -22.22 17.72
C SER A 5 60.95 -23.05 17.32
N ALA A 6 61.67 -22.87 16.20
CA ALA A 6 61.77 -21.81 15.20
C ALA A 6 62.55 -22.40 13.98
N THR A 7 62.13 -22.25 12.72
CA THR A 7 62.44 -21.20 11.72
C THR A 7 63.60 -21.48 10.73
N PRO A 8 63.58 -20.84 9.53
CA PRO A 8 64.20 -21.26 8.27
C PRO A 8 65.27 -20.28 7.73
N ASN A 9 65.74 -20.46 6.49
CA ASN A 9 66.36 -19.43 5.65
C ASN A 9 66.67 -19.96 4.22
N PRO A 10 67.09 -19.14 3.22
CA PRO A 10 66.46 -17.92 2.66
C PRO A 10 66.53 -17.84 1.11
N SER A 11 65.83 -16.87 0.49
CA SER A 11 66.26 -15.96 -0.60
C SER A 11 65.03 -15.34 -1.30
N HIS A 12 64.58 -14.15 -0.88
CA HIS A 12 64.89 -12.81 -1.43
C HIS A 12 64.54 -12.60 -2.93
N LEU A 13 63.49 -11.81 -3.21
CA LEU A 13 63.65 -10.41 -3.65
C LEU A 13 62.33 -9.62 -3.58
N LEU A 14 62.47 -8.35 -3.18
CA LEU A 14 61.47 -7.29 -2.96
C LEU A 14 60.67 -6.90 -4.22
N ILE A 15 59.45 -6.38 -4.02
CA ILE A 15 59.03 -4.98 -4.35
C ILE A 15 57.65 -4.73 -3.71
N CYS A 16 57.59 -3.71 -2.85
CA CYS A 16 56.36 -3.17 -2.25
C CYS A 16 55.75 -2.08 -3.15
N ILE A 17 54.43 -2.09 -3.34
CA ILE A 17 53.68 -0.91 -3.80
C ILE A 17 52.47 -0.74 -2.87
N TYR A 18 52.46 0.38 -2.15
CA TYR A 18 51.35 0.89 -1.35
C TYR A 18 50.31 1.54 -2.28
N THR A 19 49.04 1.16 -2.15
CA THR A 19 47.92 1.84 -2.79
C THR A 19 47.39 2.93 -1.86
N VAL A 20 47.62 4.19 -2.22
CA VAL A 20 47.09 5.39 -1.57
C VAL A 20 45.73 5.72 -2.17
N PHE A 21 44.68 5.79 -1.33
CA PHE A 21 43.41 6.41 -1.70
C PHE A 21 43.57 7.93 -1.73
N VAL A 22 43.42 8.53 -2.92
CA VAL A 22 43.39 9.98 -3.11
C VAL A 22 41.93 10.44 -3.03
N CYS A 23 41.57 11.14 -1.96
CA CYS A 23 40.37 11.97 -1.90
C CYS A 23 40.62 13.26 -2.67
N ILE A 24 39.93 13.46 -3.79
CA ILE A 24 39.89 14.74 -4.49
C ILE A 24 38.80 15.59 -3.84
N SER A 25 39.20 16.58 -3.04
CA SER A 25 38.35 17.67 -2.59
C SER A 25 38.35 18.78 -3.64
N VAL A 26 37.18 19.07 -4.21
CA VAL A 26 36.97 20.26 -5.06
C VAL A 26 36.62 21.42 -4.13
N SER A 27 37.62 22.23 -3.78
CA SER A 27 37.43 23.50 -3.08
C SER A 27 37.04 24.59 -4.08
N ALA A 28 35.76 24.98 -4.11
CA ALA A 28 35.35 26.22 -4.75
C ALA A 28 35.63 27.40 -3.82
N VAL A 29 36.41 28.36 -4.33
CA VAL A 29 36.82 29.61 -3.69
C VAL A 29 35.60 30.47 -3.39
N VAL A 30 35.32 30.73 -2.11
CA VAL A 30 34.41 31.79 -1.68
C VAL A 30 35.26 32.99 -1.25
N HIS A 31 35.13 34.10 -1.97
CA HIS A 31 35.68 35.40 -1.59
C HIS A 31 35.07 35.83 -0.25
N ALA A 32 35.89 35.92 0.80
CA ALA A 32 35.52 36.56 2.05
C ALA A 32 35.53 38.09 1.85
N GLN A 33 34.35 38.68 1.67
CA GLN A 33 34.16 40.10 1.95
C GLN A 33 33.87 40.26 3.44
N THR A 34 34.77 40.96 4.12
CA THR A 34 34.63 41.45 5.49
C THR A 34 33.43 42.39 5.59
N LEU A 35 32.33 41.90 6.16
CA LEU A 35 31.24 42.74 6.64
C LEU A 35 31.36 42.95 8.15
N SER A 36 31.40 44.22 8.51
CA SER A 36 31.48 44.79 9.84
C SER A 36 30.45 44.18 10.81
N LEU A 37 30.91 43.86 12.02
CA LEU A 37 30.07 43.54 13.17
C LEU A 37 29.21 44.76 13.54
N GLY A 38 27.92 44.68 13.24
CA GLY A 38 26.94 45.68 13.65
C GLY A 38 25.51 45.13 13.63
N SER A 39 24.90 45.12 14.81
CA SER A 39 23.47 44.89 15.09
C SER A 39 22.99 43.44 15.20
N LYS A 40 22.74 43.05 16.46
CA LYS A 40 21.85 41.97 16.88
C LYS A 40 20.45 42.19 16.27
N HIS A 41 19.91 41.24 15.51
CA HIS A 41 18.49 40.83 15.59
C HIS A 41 18.16 39.68 14.60
N ASN A 42 17.47 38.66 15.14
CA ASN A 42 16.58 37.68 14.48
C ASN A 42 17.10 36.87 13.28
N SER A 43 17.88 35.82 13.53
CA SER A 43 18.12 34.74 12.55
C SER A 43 17.34 33.44 12.83
N THR A 44 16.57 33.37 13.92
CA THR A 44 15.73 32.19 14.27
C THR A 44 14.29 32.26 13.79
N SER A 45 13.82 33.39 13.25
CA SER A 45 12.44 33.53 12.75
C SER A 45 12.27 33.17 11.26
N GLN A 46 13.32 33.28 10.44
CA GLN A 46 13.19 33.07 8.98
C GLN A 46 13.11 31.61 8.53
N LEU A 47 13.57 30.65 9.35
CA LEU A 47 13.49 29.21 9.03
C LEU A 47 12.15 28.58 9.44
N LYS A 48 11.33 29.25 10.25
CA LYS A 48 10.00 28.75 10.66
C LYS A 48 8.88 29.03 9.66
N ASP A 49 9.10 29.93 8.70
CA ASP A 49 8.04 30.40 7.80
C ASP A 49 7.81 29.54 6.53
N SER A 50 8.64 28.53 6.25
CA SER A 50 8.63 27.85 4.93
C SER A 50 8.10 26.42 4.88
N LEU A 51 7.96 25.72 6.00
CA LEU A 51 7.62 24.29 5.94
C LEU A 51 6.11 24.07 5.92
N VAL A 52 5.61 23.65 4.76
CA VAL A 52 4.27 23.07 4.59
C VAL A 52 4.43 21.56 4.81
N TYR A 53 3.86 21.03 5.90
CA TYR A 53 3.96 19.62 6.26
C TYR A 53 2.85 18.79 5.58
N LEU A 54 2.76 18.89 4.26
CA LEU A 54 1.83 18.08 3.46
C LEU A 54 2.59 16.99 2.70
N TRP A 55 2.11 15.75 2.80
CA TRP A 55 2.66 14.62 2.06
C TRP A 55 1.56 13.64 1.61
N PRO A 56 1.49 13.29 0.32
CA PRO A 56 2.17 13.94 -0.81
C PRO A 56 1.78 15.42 -0.94
N LEU A 57 2.67 16.22 -1.52
CA LEU A 57 2.38 17.63 -1.78
C LEU A 57 1.25 17.73 -2.83
N PRO A 58 0.17 18.49 -2.57
CA PRO A 58 -0.92 18.64 -3.54
C PRO A 58 -0.47 19.26 -4.85
N ALA A 59 -1.16 18.90 -5.95
CA ALA A 59 -0.86 19.43 -7.28
C ALA A 59 -0.95 20.96 -7.36
N GLU A 60 -1.98 21.57 -6.77
CA GLU A 60 -2.17 23.01 -6.69
C GLU A 60 -2.60 23.40 -5.27
N TYR A 61 -1.94 24.38 -4.67
CA TYR A 61 -2.35 24.93 -3.38
C TYR A 61 -1.91 26.39 -3.18
N THR A 62 -2.69 27.13 -2.39
CA THR A 62 -2.35 28.46 -1.87
C THR A 62 -2.70 28.54 -0.38
N PHE A 63 -1.96 29.34 0.37
CA PHE A 63 -2.17 29.53 1.80
C PHE A 63 -2.00 31.00 2.20
N GLY A 64 -2.60 31.38 3.33
CA GLY A 64 -2.49 32.70 3.92
C GLY A 64 -1.50 32.74 5.09
N ASN A 65 -1.67 33.73 5.96
CA ASN A 65 -0.82 33.94 7.15
C ASN A 65 -1.61 33.86 8.48
N GLY A 66 -2.91 33.52 8.42
CA GLY A 66 -3.77 33.39 9.59
C GLY A 66 -3.61 32.04 10.30
N THR A 67 -4.16 31.96 11.51
CA THR A 67 -4.20 30.73 12.31
C THR A 67 -5.62 30.50 12.81
N LEU A 68 -6.13 29.28 12.61
CA LEU A 68 -7.46 28.85 13.04
C LEU A 68 -7.32 27.76 14.11
N SER A 69 -8.18 27.78 15.12
CA SER A 69 -8.32 26.62 16.02
C SER A 69 -9.37 25.64 15.51
N VAL A 70 -9.21 24.34 15.74
CA VAL A 70 -10.19 23.31 15.39
C VAL A 70 -10.92 22.84 16.64
N ASP A 71 -12.25 22.88 16.61
CA ASP A 71 -13.11 22.46 17.71
C ASP A 71 -13.04 20.94 17.92
N PRO A 72 -12.80 20.45 19.15
CA PRO A 72 -12.85 19.02 19.44
C PRO A 72 -14.20 18.38 19.14
N ASP A 73 -15.31 19.11 19.22
CA ASP A 73 -16.64 18.65 18.83
C ASP A 73 -16.89 18.80 17.31
N LEU A 74 -15.81 18.76 16.52
CA LEU A 74 -15.83 18.83 15.05
C LEU A 74 -16.93 17.94 14.50
N SER A 75 -17.85 18.56 13.76
CA SER A 75 -19.01 17.90 13.17
C SER A 75 -18.87 17.73 11.66
N LEU A 76 -19.50 16.69 11.12
CA LEU A 76 -19.59 16.46 9.67
C LEU A 76 -20.91 17.02 9.14
N ALA A 77 -20.83 17.82 8.09
CA ALA A 77 -21.96 18.13 7.22
C ALA A 77 -21.73 17.52 5.85
N VAL A 78 -22.76 16.92 5.27
CA VAL A 78 -22.65 16.22 3.98
C VAL A 78 -23.56 16.84 2.94
N GLY A 79 -23.16 16.76 1.68
CA GLY A 79 -23.93 17.23 0.52
C GLY A 79 -23.60 16.46 -0.76
N GLY A 80 -24.38 16.68 -1.81
CA GLY A 80 -24.27 15.94 -3.07
C GLY A 80 -24.86 14.53 -2.98
N ASN A 81 -24.88 13.81 -4.10
CA ASN A 81 -25.53 12.49 -4.20
C ASN A 81 -24.80 11.42 -3.37
N GLY A 82 -23.47 11.46 -3.34
CA GLY A 82 -22.64 10.51 -2.59
C GLY A 82 -22.32 10.93 -1.16
N GLY A 83 -22.68 12.15 -0.74
CA GLY A 83 -22.25 12.70 0.55
C GLY A 83 -22.75 11.89 1.76
N ASN A 84 -23.92 11.27 1.65
CA ASN A 84 -24.51 10.45 2.72
C ASN A 84 -23.94 9.01 2.79
N SER A 85 -22.92 8.69 1.99
CA SER A 85 -22.24 7.39 2.01
C SER A 85 -21.73 7.03 3.41
N ALA A 86 -21.81 5.75 3.77
CA ALA A 86 -21.19 5.23 5.00
C ALA A 86 -19.66 5.42 4.97
N ILE A 87 -19.04 5.30 3.78
CA ILE A 87 -17.59 5.45 3.57
C ILE A 87 -17.13 6.85 4.03
N VAL A 88 -17.86 7.90 3.64
CA VAL A 88 -17.53 9.29 4.00
C VAL A 88 -17.65 9.51 5.51
N ARG A 89 -18.69 8.96 6.13
CA ARG A 89 -18.91 9.08 7.58
C ARG A 89 -17.84 8.34 8.38
N ASP A 90 -17.53 7.11 8.01
CA ASP A 90 -16.54 6.29 8.71
C ASP A 90 -15.13 6.87 8.54
N ALA A 91 -14.81 7.39 7.36
CA ALA A 91 -13.58 8.13 7.12
C ALA A 91 -13.48 9.39 7.98
N PHE A 92 -14.55 10.17 8.09
CA PHE A 92 -14.58 11.35 8.95
C PHE A 92 -14.29 11.00 10.41
N GLU A 93 -14.96 9.98 10.96
CA GLU A 93 -14.72 9.56 12.35
C GLU A 93 -13.28 9.07 12.57
N ARG A 94 -12.73 8.32 11.62
CA ARG A 94 -11.32 7.91 11.62
C ARG A 94 -10.38 9.13 11.66
N TYR A 95 -10.57 10.08 10.76
CA TYR A 95 -9.72 11.28 10.70
C TYR A 95 -9.90 12.18 11.92
N ARG A 96 -11.11 12.28 12.47
CA ARG A 96 -11.36 12.95 13.75
C ARG A 96 -10.56 12.30 14.87
N ALA A 97 -10.54 10.96 14.95
CA ALA A 97 -9.73 10.25 15.95
C ALA A 97 -8.21 10.47 15.76
N ILE A 98 -7.73 10.56 14.51
CA ILE A 98 -6.33 10.87 14.20
C ILE A 98 -5.98 12.29 14.66
N ILE A 99 -6.78 13.29 14.26
CA ILE A 99 -6.57 14.71 14.58
C ILE A 99 -6.54 14.92 16.11
N PHE A 100 -7.45 14.28 16.84
CA PHE A 100 -7.60 14.46 18.29
C PHE A 100 -6.97 13.34 19.13
N LYS A 101 -6.00 12.58 18.59
CA LYS A 101 -5.35 11.45 19.29
C LYS A 101 -4.77 11.81 20.67
N HIS A 102 -4.30 13.05 20.84
CA HIS A 102 -3.73 13.54 22.10
C HIS A 102 -4.78 14.09 23.09
N GLY A 103 -6.06 14.13 22.69
CA GLY A 103 -7.19 14.67 23.47
C GLY A 103 -7.12 16.20 23.67
N PRO A 104 -8.26 16.91 23.68
CA PRO A 104 -8.26 18.29 24.11
C PRO A 104 -8.09 18.34 25.64
N SER A 105 -6.98 18.90 26.14
CA SER A 105 -6.79 18.99 27.59
C SER A 105 -7.17 20.35 28.20
N ASN A 106 -7.74 21.28 27.41
CA ASN A 106 -8.50 22.47 27.85
C ASN A 106 -8.82 23.36 26.61
N PHE A 107 -9.78 22.96 25.77
CA PHE A 107 -10.12 23.77 24.59
C PHE A 107 -10.75 25.11 24.99
N ARG A 108 -10.13 26.20 24.57
CA ARG A 108 -10.72 27.54 24.58
C ARG A 108 -10.81 28.00 23.13
N PRO A 109 -12.02 28.10 22.54
CA PRO A 109 -12.14 28.45 21.13
C PRO A 109 -11.51 29.81 20.88
N MET A 110 -10.66 29.89 19.86
CA MET A 110 -10.23 31.18 19.33
C MET A 110 -11.43 31.89 18.68
N LYS A 111 -11.31 33.20 18.48
CA LYS A 111 -12.35 34.02 17.81
C LYS A 111 -12.71 33.45 16.43
N SER A 112 -11.75 32.83 15.74
CA SER A 112 -11.95 32.10 14.50
C SER A 112 -11.64 30.62 14.72
N HIS A 113 -12.66 29.77 14.57
CA HIS A 113 -12.52 28.33 14.77
C HIS A 113 -13.34 27.54 13.76
N ILE A 114 -12.85 26.33 13.44
CA ILE A 114 -13.55 25.37 12.60
C ILE A 114 -14.28 24.39 13.52
N SER A 115 -15.61 24.43 13.48
CA SER A 115 -16.49 23.49 14.20
C SER A 115 -17.17 22.47 13.29
N LYS A 116 -17.00 22.62 11.97
CA LYS A 116 -17.67 21.80 10.97
C LYS A 116 -16.80 21.58 9.74
N VAL A 117 -16.73 20.33 9.27
CA VAL A 117 -16.22 19.98 7.95
C VAL A 117 -17.41 19.66 7.06
N ARG A 118 -17.57 20.39 5.96
CA ARG A 118 -18.53 20.10 4.91
C ARG A 118 -17.88 19.22 3.86
N VAL A 119 -18.46 18.05 3.58
CA VAL A 119 -18.02 17.15 2.50
C VAL A 119 -19.12 17.04 1.46
N VAL A 120 -18.83 17.46 0.23
CA VAL A 120 -19.75 17.37 -0.91
C VAL A 120 -19.20 16.33 -1.88
N VAL A 121 -20.00 15.30 -2.17
CA VAL A 121 -19.64 14.25 -3.13
C VAL A 121 -20.69 14.18 -4.24
N HIS A 122 -20.26 14.40 -5.48
CA HIS A 122 -21.17 14.53 -6.62
C HIS A 122 -21.76 13.20 -7.10
N SER A 123 -20.96 12.14 -7.15
CA SER A 123 -21.38 10.81 -7.58
C SER A 123 -21.81 9.94 -6.40
N ASP A 124 -22.86 9.15 -6.56
CA ASP A 124 -23.28 8.08 -5.65
C ASP A 124 -22.61 6.72 -5.96
N ASN A 125 -21.74 6.66 -6.98
CA ASN A 125 -20.97 5.47 -7.30
C ASN A 125 -19.86 5.23 -6.27
N GLU A 126 -19.93 4.09 -5.58
CA GLU A 126 -18.98 3.62 -4.57
C GLU A 126 -18.12 2.45 -5.09
N GLU A 127 -18.04 2.25 -6.41
CA GLU A 127 -17.18 1.22 -7.00
C GLU A 127 -15.71 1.68 -7.05
N LEU A 128 -14.83 0.93 -6.39
CA LEU A 128 -13.38 1.13 -6.45
C LEU A 128 -12.77 0.22 -7.53
N GLN A 129 -12.24 0.82 -8.59
CA GLN A 129 -11.49 0.15 -9.64
C GLN A 129 -10.31 1.03 -10.07
N LEU A 130 -9.55 0.58 -11.06
CA LEU A 130 -8.48 1.37 -11.63
C LEU A 130 -9.10 2.60 -12.34
N GLY A 131 -8.56 3.78 -12.06
CA GLY A 131 -9.03 5.01 -12.68
C GLY A 131 -10.27 5.63 -12.03
N THR A 132 -10.76 5.10 -10.91
CA THR A 132 -11.72 5.81 -10.05
C THR A 132 -11.21 7.23 -9.76
N ASP A 133 -12.07 8.23 -9.86
CA ASP A 133 -11.69 9.63 -9.70
C ASP A 133 -11.32 9.95 -8.24
N GLU A 134 -10.05 10.22 -7.99
CA GLU A 134 -9.52 10.58 -6.66
C GLU A 134 -9.26 12.08 -6.51
N SER A 135 -9.78 12.92 -7.41
CA SER A 135 -9.62 14.37 -7.35
C SER A 135 -10.53 15.01 -6.29
N TYR A 136 -10.05 16.10 -5.71
CA TYR A 136 -10.81 16.90 -4.75
C TYR A 136 -10.35 18.35 -4.73
N SER A 137 -11.21 19.22 -4.22
CA SER A 137 -10.87 20.57 -3.78
C SER A 137 -11.11 20.68 -2.27
N LEU A 138 -10.15 21.26 -1.55
CA LEU A 138 -10.26 21.56 -0.12
C LEU A 138 -10.11 23.07 0.07
N ILE A 139 -11.07 23.67 0.74
CA ILE A 139 -11.09 25.08 1.12
C ILE A 139 -11.17 25.16 2.63
N VAL A 140 -10.19 25.80 3.26
CA VAL A 140 -10.24 26.16 4.67
C VAL A 140 -10.33 27.69 4.73
N ALA A 141 -11.56 28.20 4.79
CA ALA A 141 -11.81 29.62 4.80
C ALA A 141 -11.64 30.20 6.21
N GLU A 142 -11.04 31.39 6.30
CA GLU A 142 -11.04 32.17 7.54
C GLU A 142 -12.38 32.89 7.72
N SER A 143 -12.80 33.07 8.98
CA SER A 143 -13.93 33.94 9.34
C SER A 143 -13.78 35.34 8.73
N ASP A 144 -14.82 35.87 8.09
CA ASP A 144 -14.88 37.27 7.66
C ASP A 144 -15.68 38.13 8.66
N ASP A 145 -15.80 39.44 8.40
CA ASP A 145 -16.58 40.36 9.25
C ASP A 145 -18.08 40.00 9.36
N ARG A 146 -18.56 38.99 8.60
CA ARG A 146 -19.96 38.54 8.56
C ARG A 146 -20.18 37.16 9.18
N SER A 147 -19.14 36.34 9.40
CA SER A 147 -19.22 35.03 10.05
C SER A 147 -18.05 34.80 11.00
N ILE A 148 -18.34 34.53 12.27
CA ILE A 148 -17.33 34.19 13.30
C ILE A 148 -16.85 32.73 13.13
N ILE A 149 -17.57 31.91 12.36
CA ILE A 149 -17.26 30.49 12.14
C ILE A 149 -16.49 30.35 10.83
N ALA A 150 -15.29 29.78 10.93
CA ALA A 150 -14.50 29.34 9.78
C ALA A 150 -15.07 28.02 9.24
N GLU A 151 -15.10 27.85 7.91
CA GLU A 151 -15.64 26.65 7.26
C GLU A 151 -14.53 25.89 6.54
N ALA A 152 -14.44 24.57 6.81
CA ALA A 152 -13.66 23.64 6.00
C ALA A 152 -14.60 22.93 5.04
N THR A 153 -14.38 23.05 3.74
CA THR A 153 -15.18 22.40 2.69
C THR A 153 -14.29 21.52 1.83
N ILE A 154 -14.67 20.25 1.69
CA ILE A 154 -14.10 19.29 0.74
C ILE A 154 -15.17 19.01 -0.30
N GLU A 155 -14.82 19.20 -1.57
CA GLU A 155 -15.67 18.88 -2.71
C GLU A 155 -14.94 17.88 -3.61
N ALA A 156 -15.60 16.78 -3.95
CA ALA A 156 -15.03 15.71 -4.76
C ALA A 156 -16.07 15.08 -5.69
N ASN A 157 -15.59 14.51 -6.80
CA ASN A 157 -16.46 13.79 -7.73
C ASN A 157 -16.88 12.42 -7.19
N SER A 158 -16.00 11.74 -6.44
CA SER A 158 -16.25 10.43 -5.84
C SER A 158 -15.99 10.44 -4.32
N VAL A 159 -16.48 9.40 -3.63
CA VAL A 159 -16.18 9.19 -2.21
C VAL A 159 -14.67 9.07 -1.95
N TYR A 160 -13.91 8.50 -2.89
CA TYR A 160 -12.47 8.30 -2.73
C TYR A 160 -11.69 9.61 -2.83
N GLY A 161 -12.10 10.53 -3.69
CA GLY A 161 -11.57 11.90 -3.71
C GLY A 161 -11.82 12.62 -2.39
N ALA A 162 -13.00 12.46 -1.79
CA ALA A 162 -13.29 13.03 -0.47
C ALA A 162 -12.39 12.46 0.63
N LEU A 163 -12.10 11.16 0.61
CA LEU A 163 -11.16 10.51 1.54
C LEU A 163 -9.73 11.07 1.39
N ARG A 164 -9.26 11.32 0.15
CA ARG A 164 -7.98 12.00 -0.09
C ARG A 164 -7.97 13.43 0.44
N GLY A 165 -9.11 14.13 0.34
CA GLY A 165 -9.30 15.45 0.92
C GLY A 165 -9.26 15.45 2.45
N LEU A 166 -9.86 14.46 3.09
CA LEU A 166 -9.83 14.30 4.55
C LEU A 166 -8.42 13.99 5.06
N GLU A 167 -7.63 13.18 4.33
CA GLU A 167 -6.20 12.97 4.61
C GLU A 167 -5.47 14.31 4.65
N THR A 168 -5.57 15.11 3.58
CA THR A 168 -4.90 16.41 3.52
C THR A 168 -5.40 17.38 4.58
N PHE A 169 -6.70 17.40 4.88
CA PHE A 169 -7.24 18.21 5.97
C PHE A 169 -6.62 17.80 7.32
N SER A 170 -6.47 16.50 7.58
CA SER A 170 -5.85 16.01 8.82
C SER A 170 -4.40 16.42 8.97
N GLN A 171 -3.65 16.50 7.87
CA GLN A 171 -2.25 16.96 7.86
C GLN A 171 -2.12 18.47 8.12
N LEU A 172 -3.15 19.27 7.78
CA LEU A 172 -3.19 20.70 8.12
C LEU A 172 -3.42 20.92 9.62
N CYS A 173 -4.05 19.97 10.32
CA CYS A 173 -4.31 20.03 11.75
C CYS A 173 -3.06 19.65 12.55
N THR A 174 -2.53 20.60 13.31
CA THR A 174 -1.34 20.40 14.16
C THR A 174 -1.72 20.55 15.64
N TYR A 175 -1.24 19.63 16.49
CA TYR A 175 -1.38 19.76 17.94
C TYR A 175 -0.31 20.71 18.50
N ASP A 176 -0.76 21.78 19.13
CA ASP A 176 0.09 22.75 19.81
C ASP A 176 0.20 22.39 21.30
N TYR A 177 1.42 22.09 21.74
CA TYR A 177 1.69 21.63 23.10
C TYR A 177 1.54 22.72 24.18
N GLU A 178 1.66 23.99 23.81
CA GLU A 178 1.56 25.11 24.75
C GLU A 178 0.09 25.38 25.08
N THR A 179 -0.73 25.49 24.05
CA THR A 179 -2.17 25.76 24.14
C THR A 179 -3.01 24.50 24.36
N LYS A 180 -2.42 23.31 24.15
CA LYS A 180 -3.08 22.00 24.27
C LYS A 180 -4.33 21.90 23.38
N SER A 181 -4.23 22.44 22.17
CA SER A 181 -5.32 22.53 21.21
C SER A 181 -4.83 22.29 19.78
N ILE A 182 -5.76 21.99 18.87
CA ILE A 182 -5.47 21.76 17.46
C ILE A 182 -5.58 23.09 16.71
N HIS A 183 -4.56 23.40 15.91
CA HIS A 183 -4.54 24.58 15.04
C HIS A 183 -4.27 24.21 13.60
N ILE A 184 -4.77 25.05 12.71
CA ILE A 184 -4.40 25.11 11.29
C ILE A 184 -3.68 26.43 11.08
N TYR A 185 -2.37 26.36 10.85
CA TYR A 185 -1.55 27.51 10.51
C TYR A 185 -1.67 27.84 9.02
N LYS A 186 -1.36 29.08 8.64
CA LYS A 186 -1.37 29.57 7.26
C LYS A 186 -2.74 29.52 6.58
N ALA A 187 -3.81 29.67 7.36
CA ALA A 187 -5.14 29.86 6.80
C ALA A 187 -5.26 31.26 6.13
N PRO A 188 -6.17 31.46 5.18
CA PRO A 188 -7.00 30.44 4.54
C PRO A 188 -6.20 29.51 3.62
N TRP A 189 -6.64 28.27 3.48
CA TRP A 189 -6.09 27.31 2.51
C TRP A 189 -7.04 27.11 1.34
N TYR A 190 -6.46 27.05 0.14
CA TYR A 190 -7.12 26.54 -1.06
C TYR A 190 -6.24 25.46 -1.65
N VAL A 191 -6.79 24.26 -1.81
CA VAL A 191 -6.10 23.10 -2.37
C VAL A 191 -6.97 22.54 -3.47
N ARG A 192 -6.38 22.27 -4.63
CA ARG A 192 -6.97 21.47 -5.69
C ARG A 192 -5.99 20.36 -6.03
N ASP A 193 -6.40 19.12 -5.83
CA ASP A 193 -5.50 18.00 -5.94
C ASP A 193 -6.10 16.84 -6.74
N ARG A 194 -5.21 16.08 -7.35
CA ARG A 194 -5.49 14.84 -8.06
C ARG A 194 -4.20 14.04 -8.23
N PRO A 195 -4.24 12.71 -8.20
CA PRO A 195 -3.04 11.93 -8.45
C PRO A 195 -2.55 12.10 -9.89
N ARG A 196 -1.23 12.12 -10.08
CA ARG A 196 -0.61 12.09 -11.41
C ARG A 196 -0.81 10.75 -12.11
N PHE A 197 -0.78 9.65 -11.37
CA PHE A 197 -0.92 8.28 -11.86
C PHE A 197 -2.02 7.54 -11.11
N ALA A 198 -2.83 6.78 -11.86
CA ALA A 198 -3.97 6.04 -11.31
C ALA A 198 -3.55 4.79 -10.52
N PHE A 199 -2.40 4.18 -10.83
CA PHE A 199 -1.88 3.01 -10.11
C PHE A 199 -0.72 3.44 -9.21
N ARG A 200 -0.89 3.31 -7.89
CA ARG A 200 0.13 3.66 -6.87
C ARG A 200 0.23 2.50 -5.89
N GLY A 201 1.09 1.55 -6.24
CA GLY A 201 1.17 0.24 -5.60
C GLY A 201 2.20 0.14 -4.48
N LEU A 202 1.92 -0.74 -3.52
CA LEU A 202 2.92 -1.35 -2.61
C LEU A 202 2.83 -2.87 -2.79
N LEU A 203 3.95 -3.53 -3.07
CA LEU A 203 4.02 -5.00 -3.11
C LEU A 203 4.31 -5.55 -1.71
N LEU A 204 3.51 -6.51 -1.27
CA LEU A 204 3.71 -7.25 -0.02
C LEU A 204 3.82 -8.74 -0.33
N ASP A 205 5.01 -9.30 -0.10
CA ASP A 205 5.29 -10.73 -0.17
C ASP A 205 4.96 -11.39 1.18
N THR A 206 3.97 -12.26 1.17
CA THR A 206 3.57 -13.05 2.35
C THR A 206 3.88 -14.54 2.21
N SER A 207 4.63 -14.93 1.18
CA SER A 207 5.05 -16.31 0.99
C SER A 207 6.42 -16.55 1.61
N ARG A 208 7.42 -15.72 1.29
CA ARG A 208 8.80 -15.87 1.82
C ARG A 208 8.83 -15.75 3.34
N HIS A 209 7.94 -14.94 3.90
CA HIS A 209 7.64 -14.88 5.32
C HIS A 209 6.15 -14.65 5.52
N TYR A 210 5.56 -15.33 6.49
CA TYR A 210 4.18 -15.08 6.87
C TYR A 210 4.04 -13.74 7.60
N TYR A 211 3.04 -12.94 7.22
CA TYR A 211 2.65 -11.72 7.92
C TYR A 211 1.30 -11.92 8.63
N PRO A 212 1.18 -11.68 9.94
CA PRO A 212 -0.11 -11.71 10.61
C PRO A 212 -1.10 -10.73 9.99
N VAL A 213 -2.38 -11.13 9.92
CA VAL A 213 -3.47 -10.33 9.32
C VAL A 213 -3.47 -8.88 9.83
N ASP A 214 -3.32 -8.67 11.14
CA ASP A 214 -3.30 -7.31 11.72
C ASP A 214 -2.12 -6.45 11.25
N VAL A 215 -0.98 -7.05 10.92
CA VAL A 215 0.16 -6.33 10.34
C VAL A 215 -0.16 -5.88 8.91
N ILE A 216 -0.82 -6.74 8.12
CA ILE A 216 -1.28 -6.39 6.77
C ILE A 216 -2.26 -5.21 6.83
N LYS A 217 -3.20 -5.23 7.79
CA LYS A 217 -4.13 -4.12 8.01
C LYS A 217 -3.43 -2.82 8.36
N GLN A 218 -2.42 -2.86 9.23
CA GLN A 218 -1.61 -1.68 9.57
C GLN A 218 -0.84 -1.13 8.37
N ILE A 219 -0.35 -2.00 7.48
CA ILE A 219 0.28 -1.61 6.23
C ILE A 219 -0.73 -0.89 5.33
N ILE A 220 -1.92 -1.46 5.13
CA ILE A 220 -3.01 -0.85 4.33
C ILE A 220 -3.43 0.50 4.90
N GLU A 221 -3.57 0.59 6.22
CA GLU A 221 -3.85 1.86 6.89
C GLU A 221 -2.73 2.88 6.62
N SER A 222 -1.46 2.47 6.69
CA SER A 222 -0.31 3.33 6.44
C SER A 222 -0.23 3.80 4.97
N MET A 223 -0.63 2.94 4.03
CA MET A 223 -0.74 3.27 2.61
C MET A 223 -1.72 4.42 2.37
N SER A 224 -2.82 4.47 3.13
CA SER A 224 -3.83 5.54 3.01
C SER A 224 -3.24 6.92 3.32
N TYR A 225 -2.35 7.03 4.31
CA TYR A 225 -1.67 8.28 4.70
C TYR A 225 -0.81 8.83 3.56
N ALA A 226 -0.14 7.93 2.82
CA ALA A 226 0.68 8.27 1.66
C ALA A 226 -0.13 8.41 0.36
N LYS A 227 -1.46 8.32 0.41
CA LYS A 227 -2.36 8.27 -0.75
C LYS A 227 -2.01 7.18 -1.78
N LEU A 228 -1.39 6.07 -1.36
CA LEU A 228 -1.30 4.87 -2.18
C LEU A 228 -2.72 4.29 -2.35
N ASN A 229 -2.93 3.45 -3.38
CA ASN A 229 -4.27 2.96 -3.71
C ASN A 229 -4.32 1.52 -4.22
N VAL A 230 -3.18 0.82 -4.32
CA VAL A 230 -3.15 -0.61 -4.66
C VAL A 230 -2.21 -1.33 -3.70
N LEU A 231 -2.71 -2.32 -2.98
CA LEU A 231 -1.90 -3.35 -2.36
C LEU A 231 -1.71 -4.44 -3.41
N HIS A 232 -0.49 -4.61 -3.89
CA HIS A 232 -0.11 -5.76 -4.68
C HIS A 232 0.27 -6.87 -3.69
N TRP A 233 -0.66 -7.79 -3.45
CA TRP A 233 -0.46 -8.86 -2.50
C TRP A 233 0.13 -10.07 -3.22
N HIS A 234 1.42 -10.28 -3.04
CA HIS A 234 2.16 -11.45 -3.48
C HIS A 234 1.99 -12.56 -2.43
N ILE A 235 0.97 -13.39 -2.64
CA ILE A 235 0.42 -14.24 -1.56
C ILE A 235 1.20 -15.56 -1.42
N ILE A 236 1.67 -16.10 -2.55
CA ILE A 236 2.16 -17.47 -2.71
C ILE A 236 3.42 -17.43 -3.58
N ASP A 237 4.42 -18.23 -3.21
CA ASP A 237 5.71 -18.38 -3.89
C ASP A 237 6.31 -19.79 -3.58
N GLU A 238 7.58 -20.02 -3.88
CA GLU A 238 8.34 -21.26 -3.67
C GLU A 238 8.27 -21.76 -2.24
N GLU A 239 8.49 -20.87 -1.27
CA GLU A 239 8.69 -21.27 0.12
C GLU A 239 7.39 -21.57 0.85
N SER A 240 6.28 -20.90 0.51
CA SER A 240 5.01 -21.21 1.15
C SER A 240 3.73 -20.94 0.35
N PHE A 241 2.73 -21.76 0.65
CA PHE A 241 1.35 -21.62 0.17
C PHE A 241 0.39 -21.38 1.36
N PRO A 242 0.29 -20.13 1.87
CA PRO A 242 -0.47 -19.83 3.07
C PRO A 242 -1.98 -19.65 2.82
N LEU A 243 -2.41 -19.39 1.58
CA LEU A 243 -3.81 -19.05 1.27
C LEU A 243 -4.73 -20.26 1.15
N GLU A 244 -5.96 -20.13 1.66
CA GLU A 244 -7.01 -21.12 1.46
C GLU A 244 -7.55 -21.12 0.02
N VAL A 245 -7.59 -22.30 -0.59
CA VAL A 245 -8.26 -22.51 -1.88
C VAL A 245 -9.24 -23.67 -1.72
N PRO A 246 -10.54 -23.41 -1.49
CA PRO A 246 -11.54 -24.45 -1.21
C PRO A 246 -11.65 -25.51 -2.31
N THR A 247 -11.46 -25.13 -3.57
CA THR A 247 -11.45 -26.07 -4.70
C THR A 247 -10.26 -27.05 -4.62
N TYR A 248 -9.13 -26.63 -4.05
CA TYR A 248 -7.90 -27.40 -3.93
C TYR A 248 -7.32 -27.37 -2.51
N PRO A 249 -8.02 -27.97 -1.52
CA PRO A 249 -7.73 -27.77 -0.09
C PRO A 249 -6.39 -28.36 0.36
N LYS A 250 -5.74 -29.21 -0.46
CA LYS A 250 -4.42 -29.74 -0.12
C LYS A 250 -3.30 -28.72 -0.36
N LEU A 251 -3.52 -27.62 -1.09
CA LEU A 251 -2.49 -26.60 -1.35
C LEU A 251 -1.91 -26.03 -0.05
N TRP A 252 -2.75 -25.90 1.00
CA TRP A 252 -2.33 -25.51 2.34
C TRP A 252 -1.28 -26.40 3.02
N LYS A 253 -0.98 -27.58 2.47
CA LYS A 253 0.19 -28.37 2.92
C LYS A 253 1.52 -27.67 2.60
N GLY A 254 1.53 -26.70 1.69
CA GLY A 254 2.67 -25.85 1.39
C GLY A 254 2.85 -24.69 2.37
N ALA A 255 1.96 -24.46 3.33
CA ALA A 255 2.17 -23.44 4.37
C ALA A 255 3.26 -23.87 5.37
N TYR A 256 3.99 -22.91 5.96
CA TYR A 256 4.99 -23.19 6.99
C TYR A 256 4.43 -23.95 8.19
N SER A 257 3.23 -23.58 8.64
CA SER A 257 2.53 -24.27 9.71
C SER A 257 1.01 -24.13 9.57
N LYS A 258 0.27 -24.70 10.53
CA LYS A 258 -1.19 -24.53 10.60
C LYS A 258 -1.61 -23.13 11.05
N TRP A 259 -0.70 -22.38 11.67
CA TRP A 259 -0.97 -21.04 12.23
C TRP A 259 -0.55 -19.91 11.29
N GLU A 260 0.22 -20.25 10.25
CA GLU A 260 0.74 -19.33 9.24
C GLU A 260 -0.04 -19.53 7.94
N ARG A 261 -1.35 -19.31 8.02
CA ARG A 261 -2.32 -19.49 6.94
C ARG A 261 -3.32 -18.35 6.92
N TYR A 262 -3.78 -18.01 5.73
CA TYR A 262 -4.89 -17.10 5.50
C TYR A 262 -6.12 -17.92 5.10
N THR A 263 -7.13 -17.94 5.96
CA THR A 263 -8.46 -18.49 5.65
C THR A 263 -9.19 -17.61 4.63
N ILE A 264 -10.29 -18.11 4.08
CA ILE A 264 -11.19 -17.28 3.26
C ILE A 264 -11.70 -16.07 4.04
N GLU A 265 -11.97 -16.23 5.34
CA GLU A 265 -12.38 -15.14 6.22
C GLU A 265 -11.26 -14.11 6.41
N ASP A 266 -10.00 -14.55 6.60
CA ASP A 266 -8.85 -13.64 6.70
C ASP A 266 -8.65 -12.85 5.40
N ALA A 267 -8.75 -13.52 4.25
CA ALA A 267 -8.64 -12.88 2.95
C ALA A 267 -9.81 -11.91 2.68
N ASP A 268 -11.05 -12.29 3.01
CA ASP A 268 -12.21 -11.38 2.95
C ASP A 268 -12.03 -10.20 3.89
N GLU A 269 -11.45 -10.40 5.07
CA GLU A 269 -11.17 -9.34 6.02
C GLU A 269 -10.12 -8.36 5.49
N ILE A 270 -9.03 -8.84 4.88
CA ILE A 270 -7.98 -7.99 4.29
C ILE A 270 -8.48 -7.25 3.04
N VAL A 271 -9.26 -7.91 2.20
CA VAL A 271 -9.73 -7.35 0.93
C VAL A 271 -10.90 -6.39 1.11
N ASN A 272 -11.86 -6.79 1.94
CA ASN A 272 -13.09 -6.02 2.15
C ASN A 272 -13.04 -5.17 3.41
N LEU A 273 -11.84 -4.98 3.98
CA LEU A 273 -11.57 -4.35 5.29
C LEU A 273 -12.79 -3.64 5.85
N LEU A 274 -13.55 -4.44 6.59
CA LEU A 274 -14.68 -3.99 7.37
C LEU A 274 -14.09 -3.03 8.40
N SER A 275 -14.50 -1.78 8.31
CA SER A 275 -14.22 -0.73 9.29
C SER A 275 -14.72 -1.15 10.68
N MET A 276 -13.87 -1.86 11.40
CA MET A 276 -13.84 -1.90 12.84
C MET A 276 -12.43 -1.48 13.23
N SER A 277 -12.15 -0.20 13.05
CA SER A 277 -11.02 0.46 13.70
C SER A 277 -10.94 -0.07 15.13
N THR A 278 -9.85 -0.74 15.46
CA THR A 278 -9.51 -1.27 16.79
C THR A 278 -9.49 -0.19 17.88
N CYS A 279 -9.69 1.09 17.53
CA CYS A 279 -9.97 2.18 18.45
C CYS A 279 -11.43 2.22 18.97
N CYS A 280 -12.39 1.59 18.26
CA CYS A 280 -13.83 1.55 18.62
C CYS A 280 -14.29 0.17 19.10
N GLN A 281 -13.41 -0.60 19.73
CA GLN A 281 -13.73 -1.93 20.26
C GLN A 281 -14.47 -1.86 21.61
N ILE A 282 -15.51 -1.03 21.70
CA ILE A 282 -16.57 -1.14 22.70
C ILE A 282 -17.88 -0.87 21.96
N VAL A 283 -18.79 -1.85 22.03
CA VAL A 283 -20.14 -1.86 21.41
C VAL A 283 -20.21 -2.46 19.99
N LYS A 284 -20.24 -3.80 19.91
CA LYS A 284 -21.38 -4.53 19.29
C LYS A 284 -21.30 -6.04 19.51
N LEU A 285 -21.71 -6.46 20.70
CA LEU A 285 -22.48 -7.70 20.87
C LEU A 285 -23.96 -7.34 20.73
N ARG A 286 -24.60 -7.69 19.61
CA ARG A 286 -26.01 -8.15 19.53
C ARG A 286 -26.51 -8.19 18.09
N GLN A 287 -26.68 -9.44 17.63
CA GLN A 287 -27.86 -9.97 16.93
C GLN A 287 -28.27 -9.41 15.55
N GLU A 288 -28.56 -10.41 14.69
CA GLU A 288 -29.42 -10.39 13.51
C GLU A 288 -28.80 -10.00 12.15
N LYS A 289 -28.26 -11.03 11.47
CA LYS A 289 -28.64 -11.50 10.12
C LYS A 289 -29.04 -10.46 9.04
N ARG A 290 -28.38 -9.32 9.01
CA ARG A 290 -28.35 -8.43 7.84
C ARG A 290 -26.99 -7.74 7.79
N LEU A 291 -25.93 -8.52 7.58
CA LEU A 291 -24.58 -8.02 7.32
C LEU A 291 -24.58 -7.28 5.96
N ARG A 292 -25.03 -6.03 5.97
CA ARG A 292 -24.50 -5.06 5.01
C ARG A 292 -23.07 -4.83 5.45
N ARG A 293 -22.15 -5.61 4.86
CA ARG A 293 -20.70 -5.48 4.99
C ARG A 293 -20.36 -4.01 4.70
N LEU A 294 -19.99 -3.24 5.72
CA LEU A 294 -19.50 -1.86 5.58
C LEU A 294 -18.14 -1.96 4.89
N ARG A 295 -18.13 -1.78 3.56
CA ARG A 295 -16.90 -1.88 2.78
C ARG A 295 -16.21 -0.51 2.75
N PHE A 296 -14.88 -0.55 2.89
CA PHE A 296 -13.91 0.51 2.57
C PHE A 296 -13.82 1.70 3.51
N THR A 297 -12.76 1.74 4.32
CA THR A 297 -12.24 3.00 4.91
C THR A 297 -11.00 3.55 4.20
N ASP A 298 -10.23 2.73 3.47
CA ASP A 298 -8.85 3.11 3.13
C ASP A 298 -8.57 3.41 1.64
N CYS A 299 -9.57 3.39 0.75
CA CYS A 299 -9.38 3.65 -0.70
C CYS A 299 -8.26 2.79 -1.33
N ILE A 300 -8.06 1.56 -0.87
CA ILE A 300 -7.01 0.65 -1.37
C ILE A 300 -7.67 -0.51 -2.11
N ASN A 301 -7.32 -0.69 -3.38
CA ASN A 301 -7.58 -1.92 -4.13
C ASN A 301 -6.60 -3.01 -3.68
N VAL A 302 -7.04 -4.26 -3.59
CA VAL A 302 -6.15 -5.41 -3.37
C VAL A 302 -6.03 -6.19 -4.67
N MET A 303 -4.86 -6.10 -5.31
CA MET A 303 -4.48 -6.88 -6.47
C MET A 303 -3.77 -8.14 -5.97
N ALA A 304 -4.43 -9.29 -6.12
CA ALA A 304 -3.81 -10.57 -5.80
C ALA A 304 -2.80 -10.97 -6.89
N GLU A 305 -1.73 -11.60 -6.45
CA GLU A 305 -0.78 -12.29 -7.32
C GLU A 305 -0.75 -13.78 -7.01
N VAL A 306 -0.77 -14.56 -8.08
CA VAL A 306 -0.45 -15.99 -8.07
C VAL A 306 0.56 -16.20 -9.18
N ASP A 307 1.82 -16.29 -8.77
CA ASP A 307 2.93 -16.42 -9.70
C ASP A 307 2.95 -17.79 -10.36
N VAL A 308 2.94 -17.80 -11.70
CA VAL A 308 3.02 -19.02 -12.50
C VAL A 308 3.76 -18.76 -13.81
N PRO A 309 4.51 -19.74 -14.35
CA PRO A 309 4.73 -21.09 -13.82
C PRO A 309 5.93 -21.23 -12.88
N GLY A 310 6.76 -20.19 -12.75
CA GLY A 310 7.85 -20.14 -11.77
C GLY A 310 7.31 -20.00 -10.34
N HIS A 311 8.22 -19.90 -9.38
CA HIS A 311 7.89 -19.57 -8.00
C HIS A 311 6.79 -20.44 -7.36
N ALA A 312 6.83 -21.74 -7.63
CA ALA A 312 5.69 -22.63 -7.36
C ALA A 312 6.04 -23.94 -6.65
N GLU A 313 7.24 -24.05 -6.07
CA GLU A 313 7.64 -25.28 -5.35
C GLU A 313 6.61 -25.66 -4.25
N SER A 314 6.16 -24.71 -3.42
CA SER A 314 5.23 -24.95 -2.30
C SER A 314 3.92 -25.65 -2.71
N TRP A 315 3.47 -25.47 -3.96
CA TRP A 315 2.20 -25.99 -4.45
C TRP A 315 2.19 -27.53 -4.46
N GLY A 316 3.33 -28.13 -4.81
CA GLY A 316 3.45 -29.58 -4.92
C GLY A 316 3.50 -30.31 -3.58
N ALA A 317 3.68 -29.61 -2.46
CA ALA A 317 3.48 -30.21 -1.13
C ALA A 317 2.05 -30.76 -0.96
N GLY A 318 1.07 -30.08 -1.56
CA GLY A 318 -0.33 -30.49 -1.62
C GLY A 318 -0.65 -31.46 -2.74
N TYR A 319 -0.12 -31.15 -3.93
CA TYR A 319 -0.38 -31.83 -5.19
C TYR A 319 0.94 -32.13 -5.92
N PRO A 320 1.68 -33.19 -5.54
CA PRO A 320 3.01 -33.47 -6.08
C PRO A 320 3.07 -33.62 -7.60
N ASP A 321 1.95 -33.97 -8.23
CA ASP A 321 1.82 -34.09 -9.68
C ASP A 321 1.97 -32.74 -10.41
N LEU A 322 1.94 -31.60 -9.72
CA LEU A 322 2.24 -30.29 -10.29
C LEU A 322 3.72 -30.11 -10.62
N TRP A 323 4.60 -30.80 -9.89
CA TRP A 323 6.02 -30.77 -10.18
C TRP A 323 6.31 -31.60 -11.43
N PRO A 324 7.20 -31.13 -12.33
CA PRO A 324 7.74 -31.97 -13.39
C PRO A 324 8.32 -33.27 -12.84
N SER A 325 9.08 -33.23 -11.74
CA SER A 325 9.51 -34.44 -11.03
C SER A 325 9.87 -34.18 -9.56
N ALA A 326 10.13 -35.23 -8.79
CA ALA A 326 10.53 -35.09 -7.39
C ALA A 326 11.87 -34.32 -7.20
N SER A 327 12.75 -34.35 -8.21
CA SER A 327 14.03 -33.64 -8.26
C SER A 327 13.95 -32.33 -9.04
N CYS A 328 12.78 -31.97 -9.56
CA CYS A 328 12.58 -30.82 -10.42
C CYS A 328 11.18 -30.26 -10.17
N ARG A 329 11.11 -29.35 -9.20
CA ARG A 329 9.86 -28.93 -8.54
C ARG A 329 9.28 -27.63 -9.08
N GLU A 330 9.97 -27.03 -10.03
CA GLU A 330 9.52 -25.84 -10.74
C GLU A 330 10.30 -25.70 -12.05
N PRO A 331 9.78 -24.95 -13.03
CA PRO A 331 8.41 -24.42 -13.09
C PRO A 331 7.32 -25.51 -13.13
N LEU A 332 6.08 -25.14 -12.82
CA LEU A 332 4.90 -26.02 -12.87
C LEU A 332 4.87 -26.85 -14.18
N ASP A 333 4.42 -28.10 -14.09
CA ASP A 333 4.42 -29.02 -15.24
C ASP A 333 3.45 -28.57 -16.34
N VAL A 334 4.01 -27.96 -17.39
CA VAL A 334 3.29 -27.45 -18.57
C VAL A 334 2.59 -28.54 -19.38
N SER A 335 3.04 -29.79 -19.28
CA SER A 335 2.49 -30.90 -20.07
C SER A 335 1.16 -31.45 -19.52
N LYS A 336 0.80 -31.09 -18.28
CA LYS A 336 -0.36 -31.62 -17.57
C LYS A 336 -1.55 -30.68 -17.63
N ASN A 337 -2.69 -31.19 -18.12
CA ASN A 337 -3.95 -30.44 -18.07
C ASN A 337 -4.37 -30.10 -16.63
N PHE A 338 -4.07 -30.97 -15.67
CA PHE A 338 -4.34 -30.72 -14.25
C PHE A 338 -3.71 -29.42 -13.74
N THR A 339 -2.53 -29.02 -14.23
CA THR A 339 -1.89 -27.74 -13.89
C THR A 339 -2.81 -26.55 -14.23
N PHE A 340 -3.38 -26.57 -15.43
CA PHE A 340 -4.27 -25.51 -15.89
C PHE A 340 -5.66 -25.57 -15.23
N ASP A 341 -6.18 -26.78 -14.96
CA ASP A 341 -7.43 -26.95 -14.19
C ASP A 341 -7.27 -26.42 -12.76
N LEU A 342 -6.08 -26.57 -12.18
CA LEU A 342 -5.76 -26.07 -10.86
C LEU A 342 -5.71 -24.54 -10.83
N ILE A 343 -4.99 -23.93 -11.77
CA ILE A 343 -4.97 -22.46 -11.95
C ILE A 343 -6.39 -21.93 -12.17
N ALA A 344 -7.20 -22.58 -13.01
CA ALA A 344 -8.57 -22.17 -13.26
C ALA A 344 -9.45 -22.20 -11.99
N GLY A 345 -9.26 -23.17 -11.11
CA GLY A 345 -9.99 -23.24 -9.84
C GLY A 345 -9.51 -22.19 -8.84
N ILE A 346 -8.20 -21.93 -8.72
CA ILE A 346 -7.65 -20.83 -7.91
C ILE A 346 -8.26 -19.49 -8.34
N LEU A 347 -8.19 -19.18 -9.64
CA LEU A 347 -8.73 -17.94 -10.19
C LEU A 347 -10.25 -17.81 -10.00
N THR A 348 -10.98 -18.94 -10.00
CA THR A 348 -12.43 -18.97 -9.74
C THR A 348 -12.73 -18.69 -8.26
N ASP A 349 -11.96 -19.24 -7.33
CA ASP A 349 -12.17 -19.00 -5.90
C ASP A 349 -11.75 -17.58 -5.51
N MET A 350 -10.61 -17.10 -6.02
CA MET A 350 -10.14 -15.73 -5.77
C MET A 350 -11.12 -14.68 -6.28
N ARG A 351 -11.79 -14.91 -7.42
CA ARG A 351 -12.74 -13.93 -7.98
C ARG A 351 -13.92 -13.63 -7.03
N LYS A 352 -14.23 -14.55 -6.11
CA LYS A 352 -15.29 -14.39 -5.10
C LYS A 352 -14.88 -13.46 -3.95
N ILE A 353 -13.58 -13.32 -3.71
CA ILE A 353 -13.01 -12.60 -2.55
C ILE A 353 -12.50 -11.23 -3.01
N PHE A 354 -11.66 -11.24 -4.04
CA PHE A 354 -10.99 -10.08 -4.60
C PHE A 354 -11.92 -9.41 -5.62
N PRO A 355 -12.34 -8.15 -5.45
CA PRO A 355 -13.22 -7.44 -6.38
C PRO A 355 -12.49 -6.56 -7.40
N PHE A 356 -11.19 -6.29 -7.21
CA PHE A 356 -10.39 -5.49 -8.14
C PHE A 356 -10.24 -6.22 -9.48
N GLU A 357 -10.33 -5.51 -10.60
CA GLU A 357 -10.32 -6.15 -11.93
C GLU A 357 -8.96 -6.73 -12.33
N LEU A 358 -7.86 -6.10 -11.89
CA LEU A 358 -6.51 -6.55 -12.20
C LEU A 358 -6.12 -7.74 -11.33
N PHE A 359 -5.42 -8.70 -11.94
CA PHE A 359 -4.87 -9.87 -11.27
C PHE A 359 -3.46 -10.14 -11.80
N HIS A 360 -2.49 -10.31 -10.92
CA HIS A 360 -1.12 -10.58 -11.34
C HIS A 360 -0.88 -12.09 -11.46
N LEU A 361 -0.40 -12.52 -12.62
CA LEU A 361 -0.05 -13.92 -12.90
C LEU A 361 1.45 -14.18 -12.76
N GLY A 362 2.22 -13.18 -12.29
CA GLY A 362 3.66 -13.24 -12.15
C GLY A 362 4.34 -13.53 -13.48
N GLY A 363 5.06 -14.65 -13.55
CA GLY A 363 5.69 -15.16 -14.74
C GLY A 363 7.15 -14.74 -14.90
N ASP A 364 7.80 -14.28 -13.84
CA ASP A 364 9.21 -13.95 -13.81
C ASP A 364 10.10 -15.17 -13.58
N GLU A 365 11.40 -14.96 -13.79
CA GLU A 365 12.52 -15.86 -13.43
C GLU A 365 12.37 -17.35 -13.81
N VAL A 366 11.62 -17.66 -14.87
CA VAL A 366 11.34 -19.05 -15.26
C VAL A 366 12.54 -19.78 -15.85
N HIS A 367 13.07 -20.74 -15.09
CA HIS A 367 14.13 -21.66 -15.52
C HIS A 367 13.58 -22.90 -16.24
N THR A 368 13.50 -22.86 -17.58
CA THR A 368 12.89 -23.93 -18.38
C THR A 368 13.70 -25.24 -18.47
N ASP A 369 14.91 -25.29 -17.91
CA ASP A 369 15.80 -26.46 -17.95
C ASP A 369 15.14 -27.69 -17.32
N CYS A 370 14.28 -27.47 -16.32
CA CYS A 370 13.50 -28.52 -15.67
C CYS A 370 12.60 -29.28 -16.65
N TRP A 371 11.94 -28.57 -17.55
CA TRP A 371 11.07 -29.16 -18.56
C TRP A 371 11.87 -29.92 -19.64
N THR A 372 13.03 -29.39 -20.02
CA THR A 372 13.87 -30.03 -21.05
C THR A 372 14.60 -31.28 -20.57
N SER A 373 14.79 -31.42 -19.25
CA SER A 373 15.46 -32.55 -18.61
C SER A 373 14.50 -33.63 -18.09
N THR A 374 13.23 -33.28 -17.83
CA THR A 374 12.21 -34.22 -17.35
C THR A 374 11.64 -35.07 -18.50
N PRO A 375 11.74 -36.42 -18.48
CA PRO A 375 11.46 -37.26 -19.64
C PRO A 375 10.08 -37.09 -20.29
N HIS A 376 8.99 -37.03 -19.52
CA HIS A 376 7.64 -36.90 -20.10
C HIS A 376 7.38 -35.48 -20.61
N VAL A 377 7.88 -34.45 -19.92
CA VAL A 377 7.78 -33.06 -20.42
C VAL A 377 8.60 -32.89 -21.68
N GLN A 378 9.80 -33.47 -21.74
CA GLN A 378 10.64 -33.45 -22.94
C GLN A 378 9.97 -34.18 -24.12
N GLN A 379 9.26 -35.28 -23.87
CA GLN A 379 8.46 -35.94 -24.91
C GLN A 379 7.30 -35.04 -25.37
N TRP A 380 6.58 -34.42 -24.43
CA TRP A 380 5.50 -33.49 -24.76
C TRP A 380 6.00 -32.31 -25.61
N LEU A 381 7.18 -31.74 -25.29
CA LEU A 381 7.84 -30.70 -26.08
C LEU A 381 8.11 -31.16 -27.52
N ARG A 382 8.62 -32.39 -27.71
CA ARG A 382 8.83 -32.97 -29.04
C ARG A 382 7.53 -33.16 -29.81
N ASP A 383 6.49 -33.67 -29.15
CA ASP A 383 5.19 -33.93 -29.78
C ASP A 383 4.50 -32.64 -30.24
N HIS A 384 4.76 -31.52 -29.57
CA HIS A 384 4.23 -30.20 -29.91
C HIS A 384 5.20 -29.34 -30.73
N ASN A 385 6.38 -29.87 -31.06
CA ASN A 385 7.44 -29.15 -31.76
C ASN A 385 7.82 -27.81 -31.09
N MET A 386 7.96 -27.83 -29.76
CA MET A 386 8.25 -26.68 -28.91
C MET A 386 9.62 -26.80 -28.23
N THR A 387 10.33 -25.68 -28.10
CA THR A 387 11.45 -25.52 -27.16
C THR A 387 10.92 -25.22 -25.75
N GLY A 388 11.80 -25.22 -24.73
CA GLY A 388 11.43 -24.80 -23.38
C GLY A 388 10.87 -23.37 -23.33
N LYS A 389 11.43 -22.45 -24.14
CA LYS A 389 10.94 -21.07 -24.27
C LYS A 389 9.56 -21.00 -24.92
N ASP A 390 9.34 -21.78 -25.98
CA ASP A 390 8.02 -21.86 -26.63
C ASP A 390 6.96 -22.41 -25.67
N ALA A 391 7.34 -23.38 -24.83
CA ALA A 391 6.45 -23.91 -23.79
C ALA A 391 6.16 -22.92 -22.67
N TYR A 392 7.12 -22.07 -22.29
CA TYR A 392 6.87 -20.99 -21.34
C TYR A 392 5.89 -19.97 -21.92
N GLN A 393 6.11 -19.54 -23.17
CA GLN A 393 5.17 -18.66 -23.86
C GLN A 393 3.78 -19.29 -23.96
N TYR A 394 3.69 -20.58 -24.30
CA TYR A 394 2.45 -21.34 -24.31
C TYR A 394 1.75 -21.33 -22.94
N PHE A 395 2.50 -21.55 -21.86
CA PHE A 395 1.99 -21.55 -20.50
C PHE A 395 1.38 -20.19 -20.15
N VAL A 396 2.14 -19.10 -20.33
CA VAL A 396 1.71 -17.74 -20.01
C VAL A 396 0.44 -17.37 -20.77
N LEU A 397 0.42 -17.60 -22.09
CA LEU A 397 -0.76 -17.31 -22.92
C LEU A 397 -1.98 -18.14 -22.50
N ARG A 398 -1.79 -19.41 -22.14
CA ARG A 398 -2.88 -20.26 -21.67
C ARG A 398 -3.40 -19.82 -20.29
N ALA A 399 -2.51 -19.44 -19.37
CA ALA A 399 -2.88 -18.91 -18.06
C ALA A 399 -3.65 -17.57 -18.18
N GLN A 400 -3.21 -16.67 -19.05
CA GLN A 400 -3.90 -15.42 -19.36
C GLN A 400 -5.30 -15.67 -19.95
N GLN A 401 -5.43 -16.60 -20.89
CA GLN A 401 -6.74 -16.97 -21.45
C GLN A 401 -7.69 -17.51 -20.37
N ILE A 402 -7.19 -18.32 -19.45
CA ILE A 402 -7.97 -18.81 -18.31
C ILE A 402 -8.40 -17.61 -17.44
N ALA A 403 -7.49 -16.71 -17.07
CA ALA A 403 -7.81 -15.54 -16.27
C ALA A 403 -8.90 -14.66 -16.93
N ILE A 404 -8.74 -14.35 -18.22
CA ILE A 404 -9.73 -13.58 -18.99
C ILE A 404 -11.09 -14.27 -19.00
N SER A 405 -11.13 -15.61 -19.17
CA SER A 405 -12.38 -16.39 -19.13
C SER A 405 -13.11 -16.34 -17.77
N LYS A 406 -12.42 -15.91 -16.71
CA LYS A 406 -12.93 -15.73 -15.34
C LYS A 406 -13.18 -14.27 -14.99
N ASN A 407 -13.20 -13.37 -15.98
CA ASN A 407 -13.37 -11.92 -15.82
C ASN A 407 -12.26 -11.28 -14.97
N TRP A 408 -11.02 -11.68 -15.25
CA TRP A 408 -9.82 -10.98 -14.78
C TRP A 408 -9.17 -10.21 -15.92
N THR A 409 -8.51 -9.11 -15.58
CA THR A 409 -7.57 -8.42 -16.46
C THR A 409 -6.15 -8.79 -16.00
N PRO A 410 -5.48 -9.73 -16.68
CA PRO A 410 -4.19 -10.23 -16.23
C PRO A 410 -3.07 -9.19 -16.38
N VAL A 411 -2.17 -9.18 -15.42
CA VAL A 411 -0.89 -8.45 -15.43
C VAL A 411 0.24 -9.46 -15.22
N ASN A 412 1.39 -9.21 -15.84
CA ASN A 412 2.60 -10.01 -15.71
C ASN A 412 3.80 -9.06 -15.53
N TRP A 413 4.93 -9.60 -15.09
CA TRP A 413 6.21 -8.89 -14.94
C TRP A 413 6.78 -8.31 -16.25
#